data_AF-A0A075HZZ0-F1
#
_entry.id   AF-A0A075HZZ0-F1
#
_cell.length_a   1.000
_cell.length_b   1.000
_cell.length_c   1.000
_cell.angle_alpha   90.00
_cell.angle_beta   90.00
_cell.angle_gamma   90.00
#
_symmetry.space_group_name_H-M   'P 1'
#
loop_
_entity.id
_entity.type
_entity.pdbx_description
1 polymer ?
#
loop_
_entity_poly.entity_id
_entity_poly.type
_entity_poly.pdbx_seq_one_letter_code
_entity_poly.pdbx_strand_id
1 'polypeptide(L)'
;MIYPYFFCELCDAKHALVEVVDCKYGKDQLSWDNYNEFHKCPACSGSHFYRQKDFNRLLGCGIILFGILLVPITYGISLAIVALVDWFLYNRVPDTIVCYKCKGEFFGIQSIPKNITSFDHHSSILGAVLAITVFALSVRFTERRTPTEPETEPLSEKERKYIGSVLRRHLEASDES
;
A
#
# COMPACT_ATOMS: atom_id res chain seq x y z
N MET A 1 12.52 8.58 -22.42
CA MET A 1 11.35 9.37 -22.80
C MET A 1 10.18 8.42 -22.93
N ILE A 2 9.17 8.54 -22.06
CA ILE A 2 7.97 7.72 -22.15
C ILE A 2 7.12 8.35 -23.26
N TYR A 3 6.89 7.62 -24.35
CA TYR A 3 6.03 8.12 -25.41
C TYR A 3 4.58 8.10 -24.94
N PRO A 4 3.84 9.22 -25.08
CA PRO A 4 2.44 9.25 -24.71
C PRO A 4 1.64 8.34 -25.64
N TYR A 5 0.76 7.53 -25.06
CA TYR A 5 -0.11 6.63 -25.82
C TYR A 5 -1.52 6.63 -25.22
N PHE A 6 -2.49 6.32 -26.07
CA PHE A 6 -3.90 6.20 -25.73
C PHE A 6 -4.33 4.75 -25.90
N PHE A 7 -4.92 4.19 -24.86
CA PHE A 7 -5.57 2.88 -24.91
C PHE A 7 -7.08 3.07 -25.01
N CYS A 8 -7.67 2.51 -26.07
CA CYS A 8 -9.11 2.62 -26.28
C CYS A 8 -9.80 1.32 -25.91
N GLU A 9 -10.67 1.34 -24.89
CA GLU A 9 -11.47 0.17 -24.48
C GLU A 9 -12.46 -0.29 -25.58
N LEU A 10 -12.89 0.60 -26.47
CA LEU A 10 -13.85 0.26 -27.54
C LEU A 10 -13.25 -0.61 -28.65
N CYS A 11 -11.98 -0.38 -29.01
CA CYS A 11 -11.29 -1.18 -30.02
C CYS A 11 -10.22 -2.11 -29.43
N ASP A 12 -10.07 -2.12 -28.11
CA ASP A 12 -9.10 -2.93 -27.36
C ASP A 12 -7.67 -2.80 -27.92
N ALA A 13 -7.30 -1.59 -28.33
CA ALA A 13 -6.06 -1.31 -29.05
C ALA A 13 -5.32 -0.11 -28.47
N LYS A 14 -3.99 -0.17 -28.57
CA LYS A 14 -3.07 0.91 -28.20
C LYS A 14 -2.81 1.78 -29.42
N HIS A 15 -3.00 3.08 -29.25
CA HIS A 15 -2.78 4.09 -30.28
C HIS A 15 -1.70 5.06 -29.79
N ALA A 16 -0.70 5.32 -30.62
CA ALA A 16 0.27 6.37 -30.33
C ALA A 16 -0.42 7.75 -30.46
N LEU A 17 -0.15 8.65 -29.53
CA LEU A 17 -0.66 10.02 -29.58
C LEU A 17 0.27 10.88 -30.45
N VAL A 18 0.33 10.58 -31.75
CA VAL A 18 1.15 11.29 -32.73
C VAL A 18 0.25 11.78 -33.87
N GLU A 19 0.00 13.08 -33.93
CA GLU A 19 -0.76 13.84 -34.96
C GLU A 19 -2.21 13.38 -35.21
N VAL A 20 -2.45 12.10 -35.54
CA VAL A 20 -3.77 11.53 -35.81
C VAL A 20 -3.95 10.21 -35.06
N VAL A 21 -4.97 10.14 -34.21
CA VAL A 21 -5.32 8.90 -33.51
C VAL A 21 -6.15 8.01 -34.43
N ASP A 22 -5.51 7.01 -35.03
CA ASP A 22 -6.18 6.01 -35.89
C ASP A 22 -6.98 5.00 -35.04
N CYS A 23 -8.14 5.43 -34.55
CA CYS A 23 -9.09 4.59 -33.85
C CYS A 23 -10.26 4.21 -34.76
N LYS A 24 -10.63 2.92 -34.79
CA LYS A 24 -11.76 2.39 -35.58
C LYS A 24 -13.11 3.05 -35.25
N TYR A 25 -13.27 3.54 -34.02
CA TYR A 25 -14.47 4.23 -33.55
C TYR A 25 -14.31 5.75 -33.51
N GLY A 26 -13.15 6.26 -33.93
CA GLY A 26 -12.78 7.67 -33.81
C GLY A 26 -13.73 8.58 -34.57
N LYS A 27 -14.32 9.55 -33.87
CA LYS A 27 -15.21 10.56 -34.46
C LYS A 27 -14.60 11.96 -34.54
N ASP A 28 -13.53 12.22 -33.78
CA ASP A 28 -12.89 13.54 -33.72
C ASP A 28 -11.37 13.35 -33.56
N GLN A 29 -10.66 13.28 -34.68
CA GLN A 29 -9.23 12.95 -34.75
C GLN A 29 -8.30 14.17 -34.65
N LEU A 30 -8.85 15.39 -34.72
CA LEU A 30 -8.13 16.64 -35.02
C LEU A 30 -7.86 17.55 -33.79
N SER A 31 -8.11 17.10 -32.56
CA SER A 31 -8.06 17.99 -31.38
C SER A 31 -6.81 17.86 -30.50
N TRP A 32 -5.72 17.23 -30.96
CA TRP A 32 -4.59 16.84 -30.11
C TRP A 32 -3.23 17.41 -30.55
N ASP A 33 -3.22 18.51 -31.30
CA ASP A 33 -1.98 19.25 -31.62
C ASP A 33 -1.34 19.89 -30.38
N ASN A 34 -2.16 20.18 -29.36
CA ASN A 34 -1.71 20.70 -28.07
C ASN A 34 -2.08 19.69 -26.97
N TYR A 35 -1.11 18.94 -26.49
CA TYR A 35 -1.23 17.97 -25.38
C TYR A 35 -1.78 18.56 -24.07
N ASN A 36 -2.01 19.88 -24.02
CA ASN A 36 -2.61 20.60 -22.89
C ASN A 36 -4.15 20.74 -22.99
N GLU A 37 -4.76 20.46 -24.14
CA GLU A 37 -6.17 20.74 -24.41
C GLU A 37 -7.01 19.45 -24.47
N PHE A 38 -7.23 18.82 -23.31
CA PHE A 38 -8.13 17.67 -23.14
C PHE A 38 -9.61 18.08 -23.25
N HIS A 39 -10.04 18.59 -24.41
CA HIS A 39 -11.42 19.02 -24.62
C HIS A 39 -12.35 17.90 -25.08
N LYS A 40 -11.83 16.93 -25.86
CA LYS A 40 -12.62 15.84 -26.42
C LYS A 40 -11.82 14.54 -26.58
N CYS A 41 -12.46 13.43 -26.26
CA CYS A 41 -11.89 12.10 -26.44
C CYS A 41 -11.89 11.71 -27.92
N PRO A 42 -10.76 11.23 -28.49
CA PRO A 42 -10.67 10.90 -29.91
C PRO A 42 -11.60 9.73 -30.31
N ALA A 43 -11.89 8.81 -29.39
CA ALA A 43 -12.75 7.66 -29.65
C ALA A 43 -14.26 7.96 -29.57
N CYS A 44 -14.72 8.78 -28.61
CA CYS A 44 -16.16 8.96 -28.36
C CYS A 44 -16.64 10.42 -28.29
N SER A 45 -15.74 11.38 -28.54
CA SER A 45 -15.97 12.82 -28.48
C SER A 45 -16.54 13.33 -27.14
N GLY A 46 -16.31 12.58 -26.04
CA GLY A 46 -16.71 13.00 -24.70
C GLY A 46 -15.75 14.05 -24.13
N SER A 47 -16.28 15.02 -23.38
CA SER A 47 -15.52 16.11 -22.74
C SER A 47 -15.23 15.88 -21.26
N HIS A 48 -15.76 14.80 -20.68
CA HIS A 48 -15.57 14.47 -19.27
C HIS A 48 -14.40 13.50 -19.10
N PHE A 49 -13.39 13.94 -18.36
CA PHE A 49 -12.20 13.18 -18.00
C PHE A 49 -12.00 13.18 -16.49
N TYR A 50 -11.47 12.10 -15.95
CA TYR A 50 -11.02 12.04 -14.55
C TYR A 50 -9.59 11.48 -14.49
N ARG A 51 -8.89 11.81 -13.41
CA ARG A 51 -7.57 11.24 -13.13
C ARG A 51 -7.74 9.94 -12.34
N GLN A 52 -7.02 8.91 -12.76
CA GLN A 52 -6.94 7.64 -12.06
C GLN A 52 -5.47 7.25 -11.91
N LYS A 53 -5.11 6.76 -10.72
CA LYS A 53 -3.80 6.18 -10.47
C LYS A 53 -3.77 4.78 -11.09
N ASP A 54 -2.81 4.49 -11.97
CA ASP A 54 -2.66 3.15 -12.56
C ASP A 54 -2.01 2.19 -11.53
N PHE A 55 -2.78 1.88 -10.49
CA PHE A 55 -2.33 1.02 -9.43
C PHE A 55 -2.60 -0.44 -9.82
N ASN A 56 -1.52 -1.20 -9.98
CA ASN A 56 -1.63 -2.63 -10.21
C ASN A 56 -2.27 -3.30 -8.98
N ARG A 57 -3.51 -3.76 -9.15
CA ARG A 57 -4.29 -4.43 -8.10
C ARG A 57 -3.56 -5.65 -7.52
N LEU A 58 -2.77 -6.34 -8.33
CA LEU A 58 -1.98 -7.48 -7.89
C LEU A 58 -0.86 -7.08 -6.92
N LEU A 59 -0.20 -5.94 -7.17
CA LEU A 59 0.84 -5.42 -6.28
C LEU A 59 0.25 -5.04 -4.92
N GLY A 60 -0.88 -4.34 -4.91
CA GLY A 60 -1.58 -4.00 -3.66
C GLY A 60 -1.98 -5.23 -2.86
N CYS A 61 -2.59 -6.23 -3.51
CA CYS A 61 -2.94 -7.48 -2.84
C CYS A 61 -1.72 -8.22 -2.29
N GLY A 62 -0.61 -8.24 -3.03
CA GLY A 62 0.63 -8.89 -2.59
C GLY A 62 1.21 -8.25 -1.32
N ILE A 63 1.24 -6.92 -1.27
CA ILE A 63 1.80 -6.19 -0.11
C ILE A 63 0.96 -6.40 1.14
N ILE A 64 -0.38 -6.35 1.02
CA ILE A 64 -1.28 -6.64 2.14
C ILE A 64 -1.10 -8.07 2.65
N LEU A 65 -1.03 -9.05 1.75
CA LEU A 65 -0.85 -10.45 2.10
C LEU A 65 0.47 -10.67 2.86
N PHE A 66 1.54 -10.04 2.36
CA PHE A 66 2.87 -10.11 2.97
C PHE A 66 2.88 -9.46 4.37
N GLY A 67 2.17 -8.34 4.54
CA GLY A 67 1.97 -7.72 5.85
C GLY A 67 1.31 -8.66 6.84
N ILE A 68 0.19 -9.29 6.47
CA ILE A 68 -0.55 -10.24 7.35
C ILE A 68 0.33 -11.40 7.81
N LEU A 69 1.12 -11.98 6.90
CA LEU A 69 2.03 -13.10 7.20
C LEU A 69 3.14 -12.70 8.20
N LEU A 70 3.63 -11.47 8.11
CA LEU A 70 4.72 -10.98 8.96
C LEU A 70 4.26 -10.44 10.32
N VAL A 71 2.99 -10.06 10.48
CA VAL A 71 2.45 -9.53 11.74
C VAL A 71 2.76 -10.41 12.97
N PRO A 72 2.45 -11.73 12.97
CA PRO A 72 2.67 -12.56 14.16
C PRO A 72 4.16 -12.79 14.49
N ILE A 73 5.05 -12.69 13.49
CA ILE A 73 6.49 -12.94 13.65
C ILE A 73 7.19 -11.71 14.22
N THR A 74 6.72 -10.50 13.88
CA THR A 74 7.43 -9.24 14.12
C THR A 74 6.78 -8.35 15.17
N TYR A 75 5.78 -8.85 15.91
CA TYR A 75 4.98 -8.09 16.88
C TYR A 75 4.45 -6.77 16.30
N GLY A 76 4.09 -6.78 15.01
CA GLY A 76 3.51 -5.64 14.31
C GLY A 76 4.50 -4.63 13.71
N ILE A 77 5.82 -4.74 13.91
CA ILE A 77 6.81 -3.85 13.24
C ILE A 77 6.71 -3.94 11.71
N SER A 78 6.35 -5.11 11.19
CA SER A 78 6.09 -5.32 9.76
C SER A 78 5.04 -4.38 9.17
N LEU A 79 4.05 -3.95 9.95
CA LEU A 79 3.00 -3.03 9.47
C LEU A 79 3.57 -1.64 9.16
N ALA A 80 4.52 -1.16 9.97
CA ALA A 80 5.17 0.12 9.72
C ALA A 80 5.99 0.08 8.43
N ILE A 81 6.72 -1.03 8.19
CA ILE A 81 7.50 -1.23 6.97
C ILE A 81 6.58 -1.33 5.75
N VAL A 82 5.52 -2.12 5.84
CA VAL A 82 4.53 -2.28 4.76
C VAL A 82 3.86 -0.95 4.43
N ALA A 83 3.48 -0.15 5.42
CA ALA A 83 2.91 1.18 5.20
C ALA A 83 3.90 2.14 4.51
N LEU A 84 5.19 2.07 4.86
CA LEU A 84 6.24 2.89 4.24
C LEU A 84 6.46 2.48 2.78
N VAL A 85 6.44 1.17 2.50
CA VAL A 85 6.50 0.61 1.14
C VAL A 85 5.28 1.04 0.33
N ASP A 86 4.08 0.93 0.87
CA ASP A 86 2.83 1.36 0.22
C ASP A 86 2.87 2.87 -0.11
N TRP A 87 3.34 3.70 0.82
CA TRP A 87 3.51 5.14 0.56
C TRP A 87 4.53 5.42 -0.54
N PHE A 88 5.67 4.71 -0.53
CA PHE A 88 6.68 4.84 -1.57
C PHE A 88 6.15 4.42 -2.95
N LEU A 89 5.42 3.30 -3.02
CA LEU A 89 4.77 2.85 -4.25
C LEU A 89 3.71 3.86 -4.72
N TYR A 90 2.86 4.35 -3.82
CA TYR A 90 1.83 5.35 -4.14
C TYR A 90 2.44 6.61 -4.79
N ASN A 91 3.58 7.08 -4.28
CA ASN A 91 4.28 8.22 -4.83
C ASN A 91 4.96 7.94 -6.18
N ARG A 92 5.26 6.68 -6.49
CA ARG A 92 5.92 6.26 -7.74
C ARG A 92 4.96 5.95 -8.88
N VAL A 93 3.72 5.59 -8.57
CA VAL A 93 2.74 5.23 -9.61
C VAL A 93 2.38 6.47 -10.42
N PRO A 94 2.47 6.43 -11.75
CA PRO A 94 2.08 7.56 -12.60
C PRO A 94 0.57 7.78 -12.58
N ASP A 95 0.15 9.04 -12.77
CA ASP A 95 -1.26 9.36 -12.95
C ASP A 95 -1.65 9.13 -14.42
N THR A 96 -2.80 8.47 -14.63
CA THR A 96 -3.40 8.21 -15.93
C THR A 96 -4.70 9.00 -16.03
N ILE A 97 -5.06 9.46 -17.22
CA ILE A 97 -6.34 10.15 -17.44
C ILE A 97 -7.30 9.17 -18.08
N VAL A 98 -8.56 9.15 -17.65
CA VAL A 98 -9.57 8.23 -18.17
C VAL A 98 -10.79 9.01 -18.63
N CYS A 99 -11.33 8.64 -19.80
CA CYS A 99 -12.57 9.20 -20.31
C CYS A 99 -13.80 8.56 -19.62
N TYR A 100 -14.76 9.33 -19.15
CA TYR A 100 -15.97 8.79 -18.51
C TYR A 100 -16.85 7.94 -19.44
N LYS A 101 -16.85 8.25 -20.74
CA LYS A 101 -17.84 7.70 -21.68
C LYS A 101 -17.36 6.40 -22.33
N CYS A 102 -16.13 6.38 -22.85
CA CYS A 102 -15.56 5.20 -23.50
C CYS A 102 -14.52 4.49 -22.64
N LYS A 103 -14.23 5.00 -21.43
CA LYS A 103 -13.20 4.47 -20.53
C LYS A 103 -11.80 4.32 -21.15
N GLY A 104 -11.53 5.09 -22.21
CA GLY A 104 -10.20 5.13 -22.81
C GLY A 104 -9.21 5.78 -21.85
N GLU A 105 -8.03 5.19 -21.75
CA GLU A 105 -6.98 5.55 -20.80
C GLU A 105 -5.82 6.23 -21.54
N PHE A 106 -5.33 7.34 -21.01
CA PHE A 106 -4.24 8.11 -21.60
C PHE A 106 -3.02 8.10 -20.70
N PHE A 107 -1.89 7.63 -21.24
CA PHE A 107 -0.63 7.44 -20.53
C PHE A 107 0.45 8.39 -21.02
N GLY A 108 1.42 8.71 -20.15
CA GLY A 108 2.63 9.46 -20.51
C GLY A 108 2.42 10.97 -20.70
N ILE A 109 1.31 11.54 -20.21
CA ILE A 109 1.01 12.97 -20.31
C ILE A 109 1.70 13.70 -19.16
N GLN A 110 2.64 14.59 -19.48
CA GLN A 110 3.47 15.27 -18.49
C GLN A 110 2.77 16.49 -17.85
N SER A 111 1.82 17.12 -18.54
CA SER A 111 1.15 18.35 -18.08
C SER A 111 -0.35 18.13 -17.89
N ILE A 112 -0.70 17.40 -16.84
CA ILE A 112 -2.11 17.18 -16.51
C ILE A 112 -2.66 18.50 -15.90
N PRO A 113 -3.72 19.11 -16.48
CA PRO A 113 -4.20 20.43 -16.06
C PRO A 113 -4.65 20.45 -14.60
N LYS A 114 -4.26 21.51 -13.86
CA LYS A 114 -4.57 21.72 -12.42
C LYS A 114 -6.07 21.78 -12.09
N ASN A 115 -6.92 21.94 -13.11
CA ASN A 115 -8.37 22.02 -12.95
C ASN A 115 -9.04 20.65 -12.72
N ILE A 116 -8.38 19.56 -13.10
CA ILE A 116 -8.86 18.20 -12.84
C ILE A 116 -8.34 17.79 -11.46
N THR A 117 -9.13 18.02 -10.42
CA THR A 117 -8.77 17.70 -9.04
C THR A 117 -8.59 16.19 -8.88
N SER A 118 -7.37 15.76 -8.57
CA SER A 118 -7.09 14.41 -8.07
C SER A 118 -7.26 14.37 -6.56
N PHE A 119 -8.00 13.36 -6.09
CA PHE A 119 -8.07 12.78 -4.74
C PHE A 119 -7.64 13.65 -3.54
N ASP A 120 -8.62 13.97 -2.69
CA ASP A 120 -8.48 14.72 -1.43
C ASP A 120 -7.41 14.16 -0.47
N HIS A 121 -6.53 15.04 0.03
CA HIS A 121 -5.56 14.76 1.10
C HIS A 121 -6.19 14.21 2.39
N HIS A 122 -7.49 14.41 2.59
CA HIS A 122 -8.22 13.88 3.74
C HIS A 122 -8.22 12.33 3.77
N SER A 123 -8.21 11.70 2.59
CA SER A 123 -8.21 10.24 2.46
C SER A 123 -6.91 9.61 2.98
N SER A 124 -5.75 10.24 2.71
CA SER A 124 -4.45 9.76 3.20
C SER A 124 -4.28 9.94 4.71
N ILE A 125 -4.79 11.04 5.27
CA ILE A 125 -4.71 11.29 6.72
C ILE A 125 -5.59 10.31 7.49
N LEU A 126 -6.82 10.07 7.02
CA LEU A 126 -7.74 9.12 7.65
C LEU A 126 -7.18 7.70 7.63
N GLY A 127 -6.56 7.28 6.52
CA GLY A 127 -5.90 5.98 6.41
C GLY A 127 -4.74 5.82 7.41
N ALA A 128 -3.90 6.85 7.56
CA ALA A 128 -2.79 6.84 8.52
C ALA A 128 -3.27 6.74 9.98
N VAL A 129 -4.31 7.49 10.34
CA VAL A 129 -4.90 7.44 11.70
C VAL A 129 -5.52 6.08 11.99
N LEU A 130 -6.21 5.48 11.01
CA LEU A 130 -6.77 4.14 11.13
C LEU A 130 -5.67 3.08 11.34
N ALA A 131 -4.56 3.18 10.60
CA ALA A 131 -3.43 2.26 10.75
C ALA A 131 -2.78 2.36 12.14
N ILE A 132 -2.55 3.58 12.63
CA ILE A 132 -1.96 3.82 13.96
C ILE A 132 -2.88 3.28 15.07
N THR A 133 -4.19 3.52 14.97
CA THR A 133 -5.15 3.03 15.97
C THR A 133 -5.27 1.51 15.97
N VAL A 134 -5.34 0.87 14.81
CA VAL A 134 -5.35 -0.60 14.69
C VAL A 134 -4.05 -1.19 15.24
N PHE A 135 -2.90 -0.59 14.94
CA PHE A 135 -1.61 -1.02 15.49
C PHE A 135 -1.59 -0.92 17.02
N ALA A 136 -1.97 0.22 17.59
CA ALA A 136 -2.03 0.42 19.03
C ALA A 136 -2.96 -0.58 19.73
N LEU A 137 -4.13 -0.88 19.13
CA LEU A 137 -5.05 -1.89 19.63
C LEU A 137 -4.47 -3.30 19.55
N SER A 138 -3.75 -3.62 18.48
CA SER A 138 -3.09 -4.91 18.28
C SER A 138 -2.00 -5.14 19.32
N VAL A 139 -1.17 -4.11 19.59
CA VAL A 139 -0.14 -4.15 20.64
C VAL A 139 -0.78 -4.29 22.03
N ARG A 140 -1.81 -3.49 22.33
CA ARG A 140 -2.58 -3.59 23.58
C ARG A 140 -3.24 -4.95 23.76
N PHE A 141 -3.60 -5.62 22.67
CA PHE A 141 -4.16 -6.95 22.68
C PHE A 141 -3.09 -8.01 22.92
N THR A 142 -1.90 -7.89 22.31
CA THR A 142 -0.77 -8.77 22.58
C THR A 142 -0.25 -8.63 24.01
N GLU A 143 -0.19 -7.40 24.55
CA GLU A 143 0.14 -7.14 25.95
C GLU A 143 -0.89 -7.73 26.91
N ARG A 144 -2.17 -7.80 26.51
CA ARG A 144 -3.20 -8.49 27.29
C ARG A 144 -3.09 -10.01 27.24
N ARG A 145 -2.44 -10.54 26.21
CA ARG A 145 -2.31 -11.97 25.95
C ARG A 145 -1.00 -12.55 26.49
N THR A 146 0.00 -11.73 26.81
CA THR A 146 1.15 -12.20 27.58
C THR A 146 0.63 -12.67 28.93
N PRO A 147 0.76 -13.97 29.26
CA PRO A 147 0.42 -14.45 30.58
C PRO A 147 1.22 -13.63 31.58
N THR A 148 0.57 -13.09 32.60
CA THR A 148 1.27 -12.59 33.77
C THR A 148 2.22 -13.70 34.19
N GLU A 149 3.52 -13.40 34.27
CA GLU A 149 4.51 -14.34 34.80
C GLU A 149 3.91 -14.93 36.08
N PRO A 150 3.78 -16.27 36.20
CA PRO A 150 3.10 -16.84 37.35
C PRO A 150 3.75 -16.24 38.58
N GLU A 151 2.95 -15.56 39.40
CA GLU A 151 3.40 -15.12 40.71
C GLU A 151 3.88 -16.40 41.40
N THR A 152 5.19 -16.63 41.40
CA THR A 152 5.76 -17.76 42.11
C THR A 152 5.45 -17.47 43.56
N GLU A 153 4.51 -18.23 44.11
CA GLU A 153 4.17 -18.19 45.52
C GLU A 153 5.49 -18.12 46.31
N PRO A 154 5.69 -17.08 47.15
CA PRO A 154 6.98 -16.82 47.73
C PRO A 154 7.41 -18.05 48.53
N LEU A 155 8.55 -18.65 48.12
CA LEU A 155 9.06 -19.88 48.72
C LEU A 155 9.05 -19.79 50.25
N SER A 156 8.44 -20.79 50.89
CA SER A 156 8.45 -20.94 52.33
C SER A 156 9.90 -20.93 52.83
N GLU A 157 10.13 -20.37 54.03
CA GLU A 157 11.46 -20.29 54.63
C GLU A 157 12.15 -21.67 54.69
N LYS A 158 11.35 -22.74 54.88
CA LYS A 158 11.83 -24.13 54.87
C LYS A 158 12.29 -24.59 53.48
N GLU A 159 11.52 -24.29 52.45
CA GLU A 159 11.84 -24.65 51.06
C GLU A 159 13.08 -23.89 50.60
N ARG A 160 13.20 -22.61 50.99
CA ARG A 160 14.35 -21.77 50.64
C ARG A 160 15.64 -22.32 51.25
N LYS A 161 15.57 -22.78 52.51
CA LYS A 161 16.69 -23.42 53.20
C LYS A 161 17.04 -24.79 52.62
N TYR A 162 16.03 -25.57 52.22
CA TYR A 162 16.22 -26.87 51.57
C TYR A 162 16.91 -26.71 50.21
N ILE A 163 16.38 -25.85 49.33
CA ILE A 163 16.97 -25.60 48.01
C ILE A 163 18.40 -25.09 48.15
N GLY A 164 18.66 -24.15 49.08
CA GLY A 164 20.02 -23.68 49.35
C GLY A 164 20.98 -24.80 49.77
N SER A 165 20.52 -25.77 50.58
CA SER A 165 21.34 -26.92 50.99
C SER A 165 21.58 -27.94 49.87
N VAL A 166 20.65 -28.07 48.92
CA VAL A 166 20.77 -28.95 47.76
C VAL A 166 21.72 -28.33 46.74
N LEU A 167 21.56 -27.04 46.45
CA LEU A 167 22.43 -26.31 45.52
C LEU A 167 23.89 -26.33 45.97
N ARG A 168 24.14 -26.12 47.28
CA ARG A 168 25.50 -26.13 47.84
C ARG A 168 26.19 -27.48 47.61
N ARG A 169 25.48 -28.58 47.86
CA ARG A 169 26.02 -29.94 47.64
C ARG A 169 26.33 -30.21 46.17
N HIS A 170 25.52 -29.69 45.25
CA HIS A 170 25.81 -29.82 43.81
C HIS A 170 27.02 -28.99 43.38
N LEU A 171 27.21 -27.79 43.94
CA LEU A 171 28.38 -26.97 43.66
C LEU A 171 29.67 -27.60 44.20
N GLU A 172 29.67 -28.07 45.44
CA GLU A 172 30.82 -28.78 46.04
C GLU A 172 31.20 -30.03 45.24
N ALA A 173 30.22 -30.81 44.77
CA ALA A 173 30.47 -31.99 43.94
C ALA A 173 30.98 -31.66 42.52
N SER A 174 30.84 -30.42 42.06
CA SER A 174 31.33 -29.97 40.74
C SER A 174 32.76 -29.44 40.79
N ASP A 175 33.19 -28.94 41.95
CA ASP A 175 34.56 -28.44 42.16
C ASP A 175 35.57 -29.57 42.44
N GLU A 176 35.09 -30.78 42.77
CA GLU A 176 35.92 -31.98 42.99
C GLU A 176 36.16 -32.85 41.74
N SER A 177 35.69 -32.41 40.55
CA SER A 177 35.91 -33.08 39.25
C SER A 177 36.77 -32.25 38.30
#